data_AF-A0A8T1ST30-F1
#
_entry.id   AF-A0A8T1ST30-F1
#
_cell.length_a   1.000
_cell.length_b   1.000
_cell.length_c   1.000
_cell.angle_alpha   90.00
_cell.angle_beta   90.00
_cell.angle_gamma   90.00
#
_symmetry.space_group_name_H-M   'P 1'
#
loop_
_entity.id
_entity.type
_entity.pdbx_description
1 polymer ?
#
loop_
_entity_poly.entity_id
_entity_poly.type
_entity_poly.pdbx_seq_one_letter_code
_entity_poly.pdbx_strand_id
1 'polypeptide(L)'
;MMVACVSRHHSMTGDGAKTFIILLSKLLRGLQAILDKREGSPFCEDIQRRESYQKHCHSLKQISQSLMTFQTHILDHIMAQDLRKHFLSAFSSWEGEISRDTMESILEAYFCGRIGNSHQKLLSQLSCDFYYKCISFKNGRNEMLNLVNEYFVELHSAVTGLPVSNSRILEGFVLHRDFAVYCPADGDIRMLIVTESIDSALSASGLEFVVNAEVQYQASQVWITKRTEAIMKHAEQQYKSSKLSIVKQQEIVIYYGQKPKWYSL
;
A
#
# COMPACT_ATOMS: atom_id res chain seq x y z
N MET A 1 15.79 18.59 1.79
CA MET A 1 14.59 19.34 1.36
C MET A 1 14.03 18.82 0.03
N MET A 2 14.78 18.86 -1.08
CA MET A 2 14.32 18.38 -2.41
C MET A 2 13.73 16.97 -2.38
N VAL A 3 14.43 16.00 -1.79
CA VAL A 3 13.95 14.61 -1.68
C VAL A 3 12.61 14.55 -0.95
N ALA A 4 12.46 15.25 0.18
CA ALA A 4 11.21 15.29 0.93
C ALA A 4 10.05 15.90 0.11
N CYS A 5 10.30 16.96 -0.66
CA CYS A 5 9.30 17.55 -1.56
C CYS A 5 8.88 16.57 -2.66
N VAL A 6 9.84 15.86 -3.27
CA VAL A 6 9.58 14.88 -4.33
C VAL A 6 8.84 13.66 -3.78
N SER A 7 9.24 13.14 -2.61
CA SER A 7 8.56 12.03 -1.94
C SER A 7 7.11 12.39 -1.61
N ARG A 8 6.87 13.60 -1.09
CA ARG A 8 5.50 14.07 -0.80
C ARG A 8 4.67 14.30 -2.05
N HIS A 9 5.28 14.77 -3.15
CA HIS A 9 4.59 14.86 -4.44
C HIS A 9 4.20 13.47 -4.92
N HIS A 10 5.15 12.53 -4.96
CA HIS A 10 4.91 11.16 -5.41
C HIS A 10 3.84 10.45 -4.58
N SER A 11 3.82 10.63 -3.26
CA SER A 11 2.79 10.02 -2.41
C SER A 11 1.38 10.60 -2.64
N MET A 12 1.28 11.84 -3.13
CA MET A 12 -0.01 12.51 -3.36
C MET A 12 -0.56 12.26 -4.77
N THR A 13 0.31 12.20 -5.77
CA THR A 13 -0.10 12.15 -7.19
C THR A 13 0.18 10.81 -7.86
N GLY A 14 1.04 9.96 -7.29
CA GLY A 14 1.52 8.72 -7.90
C GLY A 14 2.41 8.89 -9.14
N ASP A 15 2.38 10.06 -9.79
CA ASP A 15 3.11 10.40 -11.01
C ASP A 15 3.70 11.82 -10.97
N GLY A 16 4.50 12.20 -11.96
CA GLY A 16 4.98 13.56 -12.14
C GLY A 16 6.23 13.90 -11.34
N ALA A 17 6.74 12.97 -10.52
CA ALA A 17 7.92 13.19 -9.66
C ALA A 17 9.15 13.71 -10.44
N LYS A 18 9.38 13.18 -11.65
CA LYS A 18 10.48 13.63 -12.54
C LYS A 18 10.26 15.06 -13.05
N THR A 19 9.05 15.37 -13.48
CA THR A 19 8.70 16.73 -13.93
C THR A 19 8.79 17.72 -12.78
N PHE A 20 8.26 17.34 -11.62
CA PHE A 20 8.30 18.15 -10.40
C PHE A 20 9.73 18.47 -9.97
N ILE A 21 10.63 17.48 -9.91
CA ILE A 21 12.03 17.74 -9.52
C ILE A 21 12.74 18.66 -10.54
N ILE A 22 12.47 18.52 -11.84
CA ILE A 22 13.04 19.38 -12.88
C ILE A 22 12.55 20.82 -12.71
N LEU A 23 11.24 21.02 -12.57
CA LEU A 23 10.65 22.35 -12.40
C LEU A 23 11.15 23.03 -11.12
N LEU A 24 11.13 22.32 -9.99
CA LEU A 24 11.62 22.84 -8.72
C LEU A 24 13.11 23.20 -8.79
N SER A 25 13.94 22.34 -9.41
CA SER A 25 15.37 22.62 -9.58
C SER A 25 15.61 23.86 -10.45
N LYS A 26 14.85 24.00 -11.54
CA LYS A 26 14.95 25.16 -12.44
C LYS A 26 14.51 26.45 -11.74
N LEU A 27 13.42 26.41 -10.99
CA LEU A 27 12.93 27.54 -10.22
C LEU A 27 13.98 27.99 -9.20
N LEU A 28 14.49 27.08 -8.37
CA LEU A 28 15.48 27.40 -7.33
C LEU A 28 16.77 27.97 -7.93
N ARG A 29 17.26 27.40 -9.05
CA ARG A 29 18.43 27.95 -9.76
C ARG A 29 18.16 29.35 -10.32
N GLY A 30 16.96 29.59 -10.85
CA GLY A 30 16.55 30.90 -11.34
C GLY A 30 16.51 31.94 -10.22
N LEU A 31 15.96 31.57 -9.06
CA LEU A 31 15.92 32.43 -7.88
C LEU A 31 17.32 32.73 -7.34
N GLN A 32 18.20 31.72 -7.27
CA GLN A 32 19.59 31.91 -6.86
C GLN A 32 20.31 32.90 -7.79
N ALA A 33 20.17 32.76 -9.11
CA ALA A 33 20.78 33.68 -10.07
C ALA A 33 20.27 35.12 -9.93
N ILE A 34 19.04 35.34 -9.47
CA ILE A 34 18.51 36.69 -9.17
C ILE A 34 19.17 37.26 -7.91
N LEU A 35 19.35 36.44 -6.88
CA LEU A 35 20.03 36.84 -5.64
C LEU A 35 21.50 37.17 -5.90
N ASP A 36 22.22 36.30 -6.62
CA ASP A 36 23.63 36.47 -6.95
C ASP A 36 23.88 37.74 -7.80
N LYS A 37 22.96 38.09 -8.69
CA LYS A 37 23.03 39.34 -9.47
C LYS A 37 22.81 40.60 -8.64
N ARG A 38 22.15 40.50 -7.49
CA ARG A 38 21.80 41.63 -6.62
C ARG A 38 22.89 41.92 -5.58
N GLU A 39 23.74 40.94 -5.29
CA GLU A 39 24.91 41.06 -4.42
C GLU A 39 26.15 41.45 -5.25
N GLY A 40 26.27 42.73 -5.62
CA GLY A 40 27.42 43.24 -6.37
C GLY A 40 28.71 43.40 -5.53
N SER A 41 29.82 42.87 -6.06
CA SER A 41 31.26 43.01 -5.75
C SER A 41 31.77 42.78 -4.30
N PRO A 42 32.80 41.93 -4.08
CA PRO A 42 33.37 41.66 -2.77
C PRO A 42 34.59 42.57 -2.48
N PHE A 43 34.38 43.81 -2.02
CA PHE A 43 35.47 44.62 -1.45
C PHE A 43 34.96 45.58 -0.36
N CYS A 44 35.09 45.16 0.91
CA CYS A 44 35.25 45.91 2.19
C CYS A 44 34.57 45.16 3.36
N GLU A 45 35.37 44.56 4.25
CA GLU A 45 34.96 43.33 4.95
C GLU A 45 34.11 43.44 6.24
N ASP A 46 34.07 44.53 7.01
CA ASP A 46 33.49 44.41 8.37
C ASP A 46 32.22 45.23 8.70
N ILE A 47 31.97 46.38 8.07
CA ILE A 47 30.72 47.16 8.32
C ILE A 47 29.59 46.72 7.38
N GLN A 48 29.92 46.20 6.19
CA GLN A 48 28.94 45.81 5.17
C GLN A 48 28.20 44.51 5.47
N ARG A 49 28.69 43.66 6.37
CA ARG A 49 28.11 42.33 6.64
C ARG A 49 26.67 42.40 7.17
N ARG A 50 26.37 43.37 8.04
CA ARG A 50 25.04 43.55 8.63
C ARG A 50 24.03 44.12 7.62
N GLU A 51 24.45 45.11 6.83
CA GLU A 51 23.64 45.66 5.74
C GLU A 51 23.43 44.66 4.60
N SER A 52 24.45 43.86 4.26
CA SER A 52 24.37 42.79 3.27
C SER A 52 23.39 41.71 3.71
N TYR A 53 23.46 41.28 4.97
CA TYR A 53 22.50 40.31 5.52
C TYR A 53 21.07 40.86 5.53
N GLN A 54 20.88 42.13 5.89
CA GLN A 54 19.57 42.77 5.87
C GLN A 54 19.00 42.93 4.45
N LYS A 55 19.85 43.29 3.47
CA LYS A 55 19.49 43.34 2.03
C LYS A 55 19.17 41.95 1.48
N HIS A 56 19.88 40.92 1.91
CA HIS A 56 19.62 39.52 1.57
C HIS A 56 18.27 39.06 2.12
N CYS A 57 18.01 39.25 3.43
CA CYS A 57 16.73 38.92 4.05
C CYS A 57 15.55 39.69 3.41
N HIS A 58 15.74 40.97 3.08
CA HIS A 58 14.71 41.74 2.38
C HIS A 58 14.44 41.19 0.97
N SER A 59 15.48 40.76 0.24
CA SER A 59 15.35 40.13 -1.07
C SER A 59 14.63 38.79 -1.00
N LEU A 60 14.93 37.96 0.00
CA LEU A 60 14.21 36.71 0.24
C LEU A 60 12.74 36.96 0.60
N LYS A 61 12.45 37.99 1.40
CA LYS A 61 11.08 38.38 1.73
C LYS A 61 10.31 38.84 0.49
N GLN A 62 10.93 39.63 -0.38
CA GLN A 62 10.34 40.05 -1.65
C GLN A 62 10.07 38.85 -2.56
N ILE A 63 11.03 37.94 -2.72
CA ILE A 63 10.85 36.70 -3.49
C ILE A 63 9.69 35.86 -2.93
N SER A 64 9.64 35.68 -1.61
CA SER A 64 8.56 34.94 -0.96
C SER A 64 7.20 35.58 -1.22
N GLN A 65 7.08 36.91 -1.14
CA GLN A 65 5.84 37.62 -1.46
C GLN A 65 5.46 37.44 -2.93
N SER A 66 6.41 37.60 -3.86
CA SER A 66 6.17 37.40 -5.28
C SER A 66 5.76 35.97 -5.62
N LEU A 67 6.34 34.96 -4.96
CA LEU A 67 5.93 33.55 -5.13
C LEU A 67 4.49 33.32 -4.64
N MET A 68 4.11 33.91 -3.50
CA MET A 68 2.73 33.85 -3.01
C MET A 68 1.75 34.53 -3.97
N THR A 69 2.11 35.70 -4.51
CA THR A 69 1.30 36.37 -5.53
C THR A 69 1.20 35.54 -6.81
N PHE A 70 2.30 34.96 -7.28
CA PHE A 70 2.33 34.08 -8.45
C PHE A 70 1.42 32.88 -8.27
N GLN A 71 1.50 32.19 -7.11
CA GLN A 71 0.62 31.07 -6.81
C GLN A 71 -0.85 31.49 -6.87
N THR A 72 -1.22 32.52 -6.10
CA THR A 72 -2.63 32.89 -5.90
C THR A 72 -3.28 33.56 -7.11
N HIS A 73 -2.53 34.35 -7.89
CA HIS A 73 -3.09 35.13 -8.99
C HIS A 73 -2.88 34.49 -10.36
N ILE A 74 -1.82 33.68 -10.51
CA ILE A 74 -1.47 33.09 -11.81
C ILE A 74 -1.75 31.60 -11.80
N LEU A 75 -1.17 30.82 -10.88
CA LEU A 75 -1.38 29.38 -10.88
C LEU A 75 -2.84 29.01 -10.58
N ASP A 76 -3.43 29.58 -9.53
CA ASP A 76 -4.83 29.28 -9.18
C ASP A 76 -5.79 29.69 -10.29
N HIS A 77 -5.51 30.79 -10.99
CA HIS A 77 -6.29 31.23 -12.15
C HIS A 77 -6.17 30.27 -13.33
N ILE A 78 -4.93 29.88 -13.69
CA ILE A 78 -4.66 28.88 -14.73
C ILE A 78 -5.35 27.56 -14.39
N MET A 79 -5.27 27.11 -13.13
CA MET A 79 -5.92 25.87 -12.70
C MET A 79 -7.45 25.96 -12.79
N ALA A 80 -8.05 27.04 -12.28
CA ALA A 80 -9.50 27.17 -12.20
C ALA A 80 -10.16 27.46 -13.56
N GLN A 81 -9.50 28.19 -14.46
CA GLN A 81 -10.09 28.68 -15.71
C GLN A 81 -9.50 27.99 -16.94
N ASP A 82 -8.17 27.97 -17.06
CA ASP A 82 -7.51 27.50 -18.28
C ASP A 82 -7.34 25.99 -18.36
N LEU A 83 -7.02 25.32 -17.26
CA LEU A 83 -6.89 23.87 -17.25
C LEU A 83 -8.26 23.20 -17.13
N ARG A 84 -9.19 23.80 -16.38
CA ARG A 84 -10.54 23.26 -16.19
C ARG A 84 -11.26 23.00 -17.52
N LYS A 85 -11.18 23.91 -18.50
CA LYS A 85 -11.79 23.71 -19.84
C LYS A 85 -11.24 22.50 -20.59
N HIS A 86 -9.97 22.15 -20.40
CA HIS A 86 -9.37 20.97 -21.02
C HIS A 86 -9.80 19.68 -20.30
N PHE A 87 -9.97 19.73 -18.98
CA PHE A 87 -10.53 18.62 -18.22
C PHE A 87 -12.01 18.38 -18.53
N LEU A 88 -12.84 19.40 -18.73
CA LEU A 88 -14.27 19.23 -19.05
C LEU A 88 -14.51 18.49 -20.37
N SER A 89 -13.56 18.53 -21.31
CA SER A 89 -13.65 17.74 -22.56
C SER A 89 -13.42 16.24 -22.35
N ALA A 90 -12.60 15.88 -21.36
CA ALA A 90 -12.34 14.49 -20.97
C ALA A 90 -13.30 14.00 -19.86
N PHE A 91 -13.82 14.90 -19.04
CA PHE A 91 -14.66 14.67 -17.88
C PHE A 91 -15.90 15.58 -17.96
N SER A 92 -16.80 15.27 -18.88
CA SER A 92 -18.01 16.08 -19.14
C SER A 92 -18.97 16.18 -17.95
N SER A 93 -18.82 15.34 -16.92
CA SER A 93 -19.59 15.37 -15.68
C SER A 93 -18.67 15.25 -14.45
N TRP A 94 -17.90 16.29 -14.13
CA TRP A 94 -17.11 16.33 -12.88
C TRP A 94 -17.98 16.20 -11.61
N GLU A 95 -19.25 16.59 -11.70
CA GLU A 95 -20.23 16.48 -10.60
C GLU A 95 -20.82 15.06 -10.46
N GLY A 96 -20.44 14.12 -11.35
CA GLY A 96 -20.93 12.73 -11.37
C GLY A 96 -19.82 11.69 -11.29
N GLU A 97 -20.22 10.42 -11.32
CA GLU A 97 -19.31 9.28 -11.41
C GLU A 97 -18.59 9.31 -12.78
N ILE A 98 -17.27 9.14 -12.80
CA ILE A 98 -16.50 9.06 -14.04
C ILE A 98 -17.05 7.85 -14.82
N SER A 99 -17.28 8.01 -16.13
CA SER A 99 -17.71 6.89 -16.96
C SER A 99 -16.59 5.86 -17.12
N ARG A 100 -16.96 4.59 -17.30
CA ARG A 100 -15.99 3.51 -17.48
C ARG A 100 -15.05 3.76 -18.66
N ASP A 101 -15.60 4.16 -19.80
CA ASP A 101 -14.84 4.40 -21.03
C ASP A 101 -13.84 5.56 -20.87
N THR A 102 -14.27 6.61 -20.16
CA THR A 102 -13.39 7.73 -19.79
C THR A 102 -12.24 7.24 -18.91
N MET A 103 -12.55 6.44 -17.88
CA MET A 103 -11.55 5.90 -16.96
C MET A 103 -10.55 4.98 -17.68
N GLU A 104 -11.03 4.10 -18.55
CA GLU A 104 -10.18 3.23 -19.38
C GLU A 104 -9.25 4.07 -20.27
N SER A 105 -9.76 5.13 -20.91
CA SER A 105 -8.96 6.02 -21.77
C SER A 105 -7.85 6.75 -21.01
N ILE A 106 -8.14 7.17 -19.77
CA ILE A 106 -7.15 7.82 -18.88
C ILE A 106 -6.06 6.84 -18.48
N LEU A 107 -6.46 5.63 -18.09
CA LEU A 107 -5.52 4.56 -17.72
C LEU A 107 -4.67 4.15 -18.93
N GLU A 108 -5.27 4.08 -20.12
CA GLU A 108 -4.58 3.78 -21.36
C GLU A 108 -3.50 4.83 -21.66
N ALA A 109 -3.84 6.11 -21.55
CA ALA A 109 -2.88 7.21 -21.68
C ALA A 109 -1.78 7.17 -20.62
N TYR A 110 -2.12 6.79 -19.37
CA TYR A 110 -1.14 6.61 -18.29
C TYR A 110 -0.17 5.46 -18.56
N PHE A 111 -0.63 4.36 -19.16
CA PHE A 111 0.19 3.19 -19.46
C PHE A 111 1.01 3.32 -20.75
N CYS A 112 0.58 4.13 -21.73
CA CYS A 112 1.31 4.43 -22.98
C CYS A 112 2.81 4.69 -22.75
N GLY A 113 3.15 5.47 -21.72
CA GLY A 113 4.52 5.89 -21.44
C GLY A 113 5.33 4.95 -20.55
N ARG A 114 4.72 3.86 -20.06
CA ARG A 114 5.32 2.97 -19.05
C ARG A 114 5.43 1.52 -19.49
N ILE A 115 4.53 1.07 -20.34
CA ILE A 115 4.37 -0.35 -20.68
C ILE A 115 4.26 -0.46 -22.20
N GLY A 116 4.82 -1.52 -22.78
CA GLY A 116 4.71 -1.75 -24.22
C GLY A 116 3.25 -1.92 -24.66
N ASN A 117 2.96 -1.50 -25.90
CA ASN A 117 1.61 -1.49 -26.49
C ASN A 117 0.88 -2.84 -26.41
N SER A 118 1.60 -3.96 -26.30
CA SER A 118 1.03 -5.31 -26.26
C SER A 118 0.15 -5.59 -25.04
N HIS A 119 0.42 -4.94 -23.90
CA HIS A 119 -0.30 -5.18 -22.63
C HIS A 119 -1.09 -3.98 -22.13
N GLN A 120 -0.96 -2.84 -22.81
CA GLN A 120 -1.55 -1.58 -22.41
C GLN A 120 -3.08 -1.67 -22.25
N LYS A 121 -3.78 -2.22 -23.26
CA LYS A 121 -5.23 -2.37 -23.23
C LYS A 121 -5.69 -3.28 -22.08
N LEU A 122 -5.03 -4.43 -21.92
CA LEU A 122 -5.32 -5.38 -20.85
C LEU A 122 -5.19 -4.73 -19.46
N LEU A 123 -4.10 -4.01 -19.23
CA LEU A 123 -3.85 -3.37 -17.93
C LEU A 123 -4.81 -2.21 -17.68
N SER A 124 -5.18 -1.46 -18.72
CA SER A 124 -6.18 -0.40 -18.60
C SER A 124 -7.54 -0.97 -18.19
N GLN A 125 -7.95 -2.07 -18.81
CA GLN A 125 -9.19 -2.78 -18.48
C GLN A 125 -9.16 -3.37 -17.07
N LEU A 126 -8.09 -4.09 -16.70
CA LEU A 126 -7.93 -4.64 -15.35
C LEU A 126 -7.91 -3.54 -14.28
N SER A 127 -7.15 -2.45 -14.48
CA SER A 127 -7.14 -1.34 -13.51
C SER A 127 -8.51 -0.67 -13.39
N CYS A 128 -9.26 -0.58 -14.49
CA CYS A 128 -10.61 -0.04 -14.49
C CYS A 128 -11.59 -0.97 -13.75
N ASP A 129 -11.57 -2.27 -14.06
CA ASP A 129 -12.36 -3.30 -13.37
C ASP A 129 -12.10 -3.29 -11.87
N PHE A 130 -10.82 -3.16 -11.47
CA PHE A 130 -10.41 -3.09 -10.07
C PHE A 130 -10.97 -1.84 -9.39
N TYR A 131 -10.82 -0.67 -10.02
CA TYR A 131 -11.36 0.58 -9.51
C TYR A 131 -12.87 0.48 -9.24
N TYR A 132 -13.68 0.01 -10.20
CA TYR A 132 -15.13 -0.10 -10.02
C TYR A 132 -15.55 -1.16 -9.00
N LYS A 133 -14.79 -2.26 -8.86
CA LYS A 133 -14.98 -3.20 -7.76
C LYS A 133 -14.73 -2.53 -6.40
N CYS A 134 -13.73 -1.66 -6.27
CA CYS A 134 -13.43 -0.94 -5.03
C CYS A 134 -14.46 0.17 -4.72
N ILE A 135 -14.98 0.89 -5.72
CA ILE A 135 -15.89 2.02 -5.49
C ILE A 135 -17.38 1.65 -5.43
N SER A 136 -17.74 0.38 -5.63
CA SER A 136 -19.12 -0.11 -5.48
C SER A 136 -19.72 0.13 -4.08
N PHE A 137 -18.88 0.45 -3.08
CA PHE A 137 -19.29 0.86 -1.74
C PHE A 137 -19.72 2.34 -1.71
N LYS A 138 -21.05 2.57 -1.71
CA LYS A 138 -21.66 3.91 -1.76
C LYS A 138 -21.23 4.85 -0.62
N ASN A 139 -20.98 4.30 0.57
CA ASN A 139 -20.44 5.04 1.71
C ASN A 139 -18.98 4.62 1.91
N GLY A 140 -18.04 5.55 1.77
CA GLY A 140 -16.64 5.26 2.05
C GLY A 140 -15.71 5.10 0.83
N ARG A 141 -16.08 5.63 -0.35
CA ARG A 141 -15.27 5.45 -1.59
C ARG A 141 -13.82 5.87 -1.41
N ASN A 142 -13.58 7.02 -0.78
CA ASN A 142 -12.21 7.53 -0.59
C ASN A 142 -11.45 6.70 0.43
N GLU A 143 -12.12 6.27 1.50
CA GLU A 143 -11.56 5.40 2.54
C GLU A 143 -11.16 4.04 1.95
N MET A 144 -11.99 3.46 1.09
CA MET A 144 -11.69 2.19 0.42
C MET A 144 -10.51 2.34 -0.56
N LEU A 145 -10.47 3.41 -1.35
CA LEU A 145 -9.34 3.68 -2.25
C LEU A 145 -8.04 3.92 -1.48
N ASN A 146 -8.10 4.62 -0.35
CA ASN A 146 -6.94 4.84 0.51
C ASN A 146 -6.45 3.52 1.13
N LEU A 147 -7.37 2.69 1.64
CA LEU A 147 -7.06 1.37 2.19
C LEU A 147 -6.40 0.48 1.13
N VAL A 148 -6.99 0.43 -0.07
CA VAL A 148 -6.44 -0.35 -1.19
C VAL A 148 -5.05 0.14 -1.58
N ASN A 149 -4.83 1.46 -1.60
CA ASN A 149 -3.52 2.02 -1.90
C ASN A 149 -2.49 1.71 -0.81
N GLU A 150 -2.88 1.75 0.46
CA GLU A 150 -2.03 1.43 1.60
C GLU A 150 -1.62 -0.05 1.62
N TYR A 151 -2.57 -0.96 1.34
CA TYR A 151 -2.37 -2.41 1.40
C TYR A 151 -2.25 -3.07 0.02
N PHE A 152 -1.92 -2.31 -1.03
CA PHE A 152 -1.88 -2.85 -2.39
C PHE A 152 -0.89 -4.01 -2.52
N VAL A 153 0.25 -3.94 -1.82
CA VAL A 153 1.29 -4.97 -1.86
C VAL A 153 0.78 -6.30 -1.29
N GLU A 154 -0.03 -6.25 -0.24
CA GLU A 154 -0.64 -7.41 0.41
C GLU A 154 -1.85 -7.95 -0.40
N LEU A 155 -2.57 -7.07 -1.11
CA LEU A 155 -3.70 -7.43 -1.95
C LEU A 155 -3.27 -7.97 -3.33
N HIS A 156 -2.06 -7.63 -3.77
CA HIS A 156 -1.50 -8.03 -5.06
C HIS A 156 -0.69 -9.32 -4.93
N SER A 157 -1.06 -10.34 -5.71
CA SER A 157 -0.33 -11.60 -5.80
C SER A 157 0.32 -11.75 -7.16
N ALA A 158 1.65 -11.68 -7.20
CA ALA A 158 2.42 -11.98 -8.39
C ALA A 158 2.50 -13.49 -8.58
N VAL A 159 2.05 -13.99 -9.73
CA VAL A 159 2.17 -15.40 -10.11
C VAL A 159 3.12 -15.51 -11.29
N THR A 160 4.11 -16.41 -11.18
CA THR A 160 5.04 -16.67 -12.27
C THR A 160 4.34 -17.45 -13.39
N GLY A 161 4.67 -17.12 -14.64
CA GLY A 161 4.14 -17.80 -15.81
C GLY A 161 3.70 -16.84 -16.91
N LEU A 162 3.33 -17.43 -18.05
CA LEU A 162 2.76 -16.75 -19.21
C LEU A 162 1.44 -17.43 -19.58
N PRO A 163 0.49 -16.71 -20.21
CA PRO A 163 0.54 -15.30 -20.60
C PRO A 163 0.05 -14.30 -19.53
N VAL A 164 0.48 -13.05 -19.63
CA VAL A 164 0.03 -11.91 -18.78
C VAL A 164 -1.49 -11.71 -18.87
N SER A 165 -2.10 -12.10 -19.99
CA SER A 165 -3.56 -12.07 -20.21
C SER A 165 -4.37 -12.93 -19.25
N ASN A 166 -3.73 -13.85 -18.51
CA ASN A 166 -4.38 -14.63 -17.46
C ASN A 166 -4.41 -13.93 -16.10
N SER A 167 -3.99 -12.66 -16.03
CA SER A 167 -4.17 -11.81 -14.85
C SER A 167 -5.66 -11.55 -14.62
N ARG A 168 -6.12 -11.67 -13.37
CA ARG A 168 -7.53 -11.49 -13.00
C ARG A 168 -7.65 -10.87 -11.62
N ILE A 169 -8.77 -10.21 -11.39
CA ILE A 169 -9.16 -9.67 -10.08
C ILE A 169 -10.08 -10.68 -9.42
N LEU A 170 -9.65 -11.17 -8.26
CA LEU A 170 -10.41 -12.13 -7.46
C LEU A 170 -11.08 -11.40 -6.30
N GLU A 171 -12.24 -11.90 -5.89
CA GLU A 171 -12.87 -11.48 -4.63
C GLU A 171 -12.31 -12.33 -3.51
N GLY A 172 -11.78 -11.69 -2.46
CA GLY A 172 -11.12 -12.35 -1.33
C GLY A 172 -9.59 -12.24 -1.37
N PHE A 173 -8.93 -13.08 -0.56
CA PHE A 173 -7.48 -13.07 -0.39
C PHE A 173 -6.84 -14.31 -1.03
N VAL A 174 -5.71 -14.11 -1.70
CA VAL A 174 -4.89 -15.20 -2.25
C VAL A 174 -3.81 -15.56 -1.24
N LEU A 175 -3.81 -16.80 -0.77
CA LEU A 175 -2.75 -17.34 0.08
C LEU A 175 -1.75 -18.10 -0.79
N HIS A 176 -0.46 -17.75 -0.68
CA HIS A 176 0.63 -18.42 -1.40
C HIS A 176 1.06 -19.77 -0.78
N ARG A 177 0.46 -20.14 0.35
CA ARG A 177 0.76 -21.38 1.06
C ARG A 177 -0.19 -22.48 0.64
N ASP A 178 0.35 -23.67 0.56
CA ASP A 178 -0.42 -24.88 0.28
C ASP A 178 -1.02 -25.47 1.56
N PHE A 179 -1.96 -26.39 1.40
CA PHE A 179 -2.60 -27.06 2.52
C PHE A 179 -1.61 -28.00 3.24
N ALA A 180 -1.49 -27.86 4.57
CA ALA A 180 -0.80 -28.86 5.37
C ALA A 180 -1.53 -30.22 5.33
N VAL A 181 -2.87 -30.18 5.23
CA VAL A 181 -3.74 -31.33 4.95
C VAL A 181 -4.82 -30.88 4.00
N TYR A 182 -4.85 -31.47 2.81
CA TYR A 182 -5.91 -31.21 1.84
C TYR A 182 -7.16 -32.04 2.19
N CYS A 183 -8.23 -31.36 2.55
CA CYS A 183 -9.55 -31.96 2.76
C CYS A 183 -10.60 -31.03 2.16
N PRO A 184 -10.90 -31.17 0.86
CA PRO A 184 -11.84 -30.31 0.17
C PRO A 184 -13.22 -30.51 0.80
N ALA A 185 -13.96 -29.43 0.94
CA ALA A 185 -15.32 -29.52 1.43
C ALA A 185 -16.26 -28.70 0.58
N ASP A 186 -17.45 -29.24 0.43
CA ASP A 186 -18.52 -28.63 -0.30
C ASP A 186 -19.25 -27.59 0.57
N GLY A 187 -19.65 -26.48 -0.05
CA GLY A 187 -20.46 -25.43 0.56
C GLY A 187 -19.67 -24.33 1.26
N ASP A 188 -20.37 -23.53 2.07
CA ASP A 188 -19.83 -22.32 2.69
C ASP A 188 -18.65 -22.61 3.63
N ILE A 189 -17.52 -22.01 3.33
CA ILE A 189 -16.30 -22.13 4.12
C ILE A 189 -16.30 -21.08 5.21
N ARG A 190 -16.55 -21.51 6.45
CA ARG A 190 -16.21 -20.71 7.63
C ARG A 190 -14.72 -20.84 7.93
N MET A 191 -14.08 -19.77 8.39
CA MET A 191 -12.64 -19.72 8.64
C MET A 191 -12.36 -19.41 10.12
N LEU A 192 -11.58 -20.27 10.79
CA LEU A 192 -11.08 -20.02 12.14
C LEU A 192 -9.62 -19.59 12.05
N ILE A 193 -9.28 -18.40 12.50
CA ILE A 193 -7.89 -17.91 12.50
C ILE A 193 -7.25 -18.22 13.86
N VAL A 194 -6.15 -18.96 13.84
CA VAL A 194 -5.39 -19.40 15.00
C VAL A 194 -4.06 -18.69 15.01
N THR A 195 -3.89 -17.75 15.93
CA THR A 195 -2.68 -16.90 16.01
C THR A 195 -1.55 -17.52 16.84
N GLU A 196 -1.81 -18.61 17.55
CA GLU A 196 -0.87 -19.25 18.49
C GLU A 196 -0.72 -20.75 18.24
N SER A 197 0.33 -21.37 18.80
CA SER A 197 0.45 -22.83 18.79
C SER A 197 -0.66 -23.45 19.64
N ILE A 198 -1.40 -24.41 19.08
CA ILE A 198 -2.41 -25.17 19.83
C ILE A 198 -1.76 -26.20 20.73
N ASP A 199 -0.63 -26.74 20.28
CA ASP A 199 0.15 -27.66 21.08
C ASP A 199 0.75 -26.92 22.28
N SER A 200 0.53 -27.47 23.47
CA SER A 200 1.01 -26.88 24.72
C SER A 200 2.47 -27.25 24.93
N ALA A 201 3.35 -26.25 24.98
CA ALA A 201 4.74 -26.50 25.32
C ALA A 201 4.85 -27.08 26.75
N LEU A 202 5.78 -28.02 26.96
CA LEU A 202 6.10 -28.58 28.28
C LEU A 202 6.58 -27.52 29.28
N SER A 203 7.07 -26.40 28.77
CA SER A 203 7.49 -25.25 29.55
C SER A 203 7.01 -23.95 28.92
N ALA A 204 6.69 -22.97 29.75
CA ALA A 204 6.50 -21.60 29.29
C ALA A 204 7.85 -20.95 28.93
N SER A 205 7.81 -19.90 28.12
CA SER A 205 9.00 -19.13 27.80
C SER A 205 9.69 -18.62 29.08
N GLY A 206 10.97 -18.92 29.23
CA GLY A 206 11.77 -18.51 30.39
C GLY A 206 11.66 -19.41 31.62
N LEU A 207 10.98 -20.56 31.52
CA LEU A 207 10.95 -21.58 32.56
C LEU A 207 11.67 -22.85 32.10
N GLU A 208 12.33 -23.53 33.03
CA GLU A 208 12.93 -24.85 32.79
C GLU A 208 11.97 -25.96 33.25
N PHE A 209 11.67 -26.88 32.35
CA PHE A 209 10.92 -28.09 32.67
C PHE A 209 11.92 -29.21 33.00
N VAL A 210 12.08 -29.49 34.29
CA VAL A 210 13.00 -30.52 34.79
C VAL A 210 12.24 -31.82 35.00
N VAL A 211 12.73 -32.90 34.39
CA VAL A 211 12.17 -34.24 34.56
C VAL A 211 13.19 -35.15 35.19
N ASN A 212 12.82 -35.79 36.30
CA ASN A 212 13.73 -36.66 37.07
C ASN A 212 13.52 -38.15 36.79
N ALA A 213 12.48 -38.52 36.04
CA ALA A 213 12.16 -39.90 35.69
C ALA A 213 11.46 -39.98 34.33
N GLU A 214 11.77 -41.02 33.55
CA GLU A 214 11.15 -41.27 32.24
C GLU A 214 9.61 -41.33 32.32
N VAL A 215 9.08 -41.93 33.39
CA VAL A 215 7.62 -42.04 33.60
C VAL A 215 6.96 -40.66 33.69
N GLN A 216 7.63 -39.67 34.27
CA GLN A 216 7.11 -38.30 34.36
C GLN A 216 7.09 -37.63 32.99
N TYR A 217 8.15 -37.81 32.20
CA TYR A 217 8.21 -37.30 30.83
C TYR A 217 7.07 -37.88 29.98
N GLN A 218 6.89 -39.20 30.03
CA GLN A 218 5.82 -39.90 29.31
C GLN A 218 4.43 -39.44 29.76
N ALA A 219 4.22 -39.26 31.07
CA ALA A 219 2.96 -38.73 31.59
C ALA A 219 2.66 -37.31 31.09
N SER A 220 3.67 -36.45 31.02
CA SER A 220 3.54 -35.09 30.49
C SER A 220 3.22 -35.07 28.98
N GLN A 221 3.85 -35.93 28.19
CA GLN A 221 3.54 -36.10 26.77
C GLN A 221 2.09 -36.57 26.53
N VAL A 222 1.62 -37.52 27.33
CA VAL A 222 0.23 -37.99 27.29
C VAL A 222 -0.74 -36.87 27.69
N TRP A 223 -0.39 -36.05 28.69
CA TRP A 223 -1.21 -34.91 29.09
C TRP A 223 -1.34 -33.87 27.98
N ILE A 224 -0.23 -33.50 27.32
CA ILE A 224 -0.23 -32.58 26.17
C ILE A 224 -1.12 -33.14 25.06
N THR A 225 -0.93 -34.41 24.70
CA THR A 225 -1.71 -35.10 23.66
C THR A 225 -3.21 -35.03 23.94
N LYS A 226 -3.63 -35.39 25.16
CA LYS A 226 -5.05 -35.37 25.55
C LYS A 226 -5.63 -33.95 25.58
N ARG A 227 -4.83 -32.97 25.99
CA ARG A 227 -5.24 -31.56 26.00
C ARG A 227 -5.43 -31.04 24.59
N THR A 228 -4.47 -31.29 23.70
CA THR A 228 -4.55 -30.94 22.28
C THR A 228 -5.77 -31.60 21.64
N GLU A 229 -6.03 -32.88 21.91
CA GLU A 229 -7.25 -33.56 21.45
C GLU A 229 -8.54 -32.88 21.94
N ALA A 230 -8.60 -32.48 23.22
CA ALA A 230 -9.78 -31.83 23.78
C ALA A 230 -10.06 -30.46 23.13
N ILE A 231 -9.01 -29.64 22.93
CA ILE A 231 -9.12 -28.34 22.24
C ILE A 231 -9.59 -28.56 20.80
N MET A 232 -9.04 -29.56 20.12
CA MET A 232 -9.36 -29.89 18.74
C MET A 232 -10.80 -30.33 18.55
N LYS A 233 -11.30 -31.20 19.44
CA LYS A 233 -12.71 -31.63 19.44
C LYS A 233 -13.65 -30.48 19.75
N HIS A 234 -13.28 -29.61 20.69
CA HIS A 234 -14.09 -28.43 21.01
C HIS A 234 -14.17 -27.48 19.82
N ALA A 235 -13.05 -27.22 19.16
CA ALA A 235 -12.99 -26.39 17.95
C ALA A 235 -13.83 -26.99 16.81
N GLU A 236 -13.79 -28.32 16.62
CA GLU A 236 -14.61 -29.02 15.62
C GLU A 236 -16.12 -28.91 15.90
N GLN A 237 -16.54 -29.06 17.16
CA GLN A 237 -17.94 -28.95 17.56
C GLN A 237 -18.50 -27.54 17.34
N GLN A 238 -17.70 -26.52 17.66
CA GLN A 238 -18.09 -25.12 17.52
C GLN A 238 -18.00 -24.66 16.05
N TYR A 239 -17.03 -25.18 15.30
CA TYR A 239 -16.67 -24.69 13.99
C TYR A 239 -16.50 -25.85 13.01
N LYS A 240 -17.55 -26.11 12.19
CA LYS A 240 -17.47 -26.96 10.98
C LYS A 240 -16.65 -26.31 9.84
N SER A 241 -15.64 -25.54 10.23
CA SER A 241 -14.89 -24.53 9.46
C SER A 241 -13.58 -25.07 8.93
N SER A 242 -13.07 -24.43 7.89
CA SER A 242 -11.65 -24.34 7.58
C SER A 242 -10.88 -23.63 8.71
N LYS A 243 -9.70 -24.12 9.13
CA LYS A 243 -8.91 -23.49 10.21
C LYS A 243 -7.58 -22.96 9.69
N LEU A 244 -7.35 -21.66 9.65
CA LEU A 244 -6.06 -21.08 9.28
C LEU A 244 -5.25 -20.76 10.51
N SER A 245 -4.02 -21.25 10.59
CA SER A 245 -3.07 -20.86 11.61
C SER A 245 -2.01 -19.92 11.07
N ILE A 246 -1.69 -18.87 11.85
CA ILE A 246 -0.58 -17.94 11.60
C ILE A 246 0.77 -18.56 11.97
N VAL A 247 0.76 -19.63 12.76
CA VAL A 247 1.95 -20.30 13.28
C VAL A 247 1.98 -21.74 12.81
N LYS A 248 3.17 -22.24 12.50
CA LYS A 248 3.37 -23.66 12.18
C LYS A 248 2.85 -24.53 13.33
N GLN A 249 1.90 -25.40 13.02
CA GLN A 249 1.33 -26.34 13.99
C GLN A 249 2.11 -27.67 14.02
N GLN A 250 2.13 -28.31 15.18
CA GLN A 250 2.72 -29.64 15.38
C GLN A 250 1.92 -30.74 14.66
N GLU A 251 2.56 -31.85 14.31
CA GLU A 251 1.92 -32.97 13.59
C GLU A 251 0.70 -33.51 14.34
N ILE A 252 0.71 -33.49 15.67
CA ILE A 252 -0.41 -33.94 16.49
C ILE A 252 -1.67 -33.08 16.31
N VAL A 253 -1.51 -31.76 16.16
CA VAL A 253 -2.61 -30.84 15.87
C VAL A 253 -3.17 -31.10 14.48
N ILE A 254 -2.27 -31.33 13.52
CA ILE A 254 -2.61 -31.67 12.14
C ILE A 254 -3.37 -33.00 12.08
N TYR A 255 -2.94 -34.01 12.84
CA TYR A 255 -3.55 -35.33 12.92
C TYR A 255 -5.00 -35.27 13.44
N TYR A 256 -5.23 -34.60 14.57
CA TYR A 256 -6.61 -34.38 15.06
C TYR A 256 -7.43 -33.47 14.14
N GLY A 257 -6.73 -32.70 13.31
CA GLY A 257 -7.26 -31.88 12.25
C GLY A 257 -7.67 -32.59 10.97
N GLN A 258 -7.24 -33.83 10.74
CA GLN A 258 -7.62 -34.58 9.55
C GLN A 258 -9.12 -34.94 9.55
N LYS A 259 -9.80 -34.82 10.70
CA LYS A 259 -11.25 -35.01 10.79
C LYS A 259 -12.04 -33.71 10.54
N PRO A 260 -11.49 -32.50 10.79
CA PRO A 260 -11.70 -31.37 9.86
C PRO A 260 -10.59 -30.27 9.80
N LYS A 261 -10.17 -29.98 8.55
CA LYS A 261 -9.58 -28.78 7.90
C LYS A 261 -8.57 -27.89 8.64
N TRP A 262 -7.32 -27.85 8.17
CA TRP A 262 -6.26 -26.90 8.59
C TRP A 262 -5.54 -26.20 7.43
N TYR A 263 -5.07 -24.99 7.69
CA TYR A 263 -4.14 -24.18 6.92
C TYR A 263 -3.05 -23.71 7.91
N SER A 264 -1.81 -23.61 7.46
CA SER A 264 -0.69 -23.04 8.22
C SER A 264 -0.07 -21.93 7.38
N LEU A 265 0.19 -20.78 7.97
CA LEU A 265 0.97 -19.68 7.38
C LEU A 265 2.47 -20.00 7.47
#